data_AF-A0A9Q0LHD2-F1
#
_entry.id   AF-A0A9Q0LHD2-F1
#
_cell.length_a   1.000
_cell.length_b   1.000
_cell.length_c   1.000
_cell.angle_alpha   90.00
_cell.angle_beta   90.00
_cell.angle_gamma   90.00
#
_symmetry.space_group_name_H-M   'P 1'
#
loop_
_entity.id
_entity.type
_entity.pdbx_description
1 polymer ?
#
loop_
_entity_poly.entity_id
_entity_poly.type
_entity_poly.pdbx_seq_one_letter_code
_entity_poly.pdbx_strand_id
1 'polypeptide(L)'
;MFFNNKGWQKIKQEENETIIELEEPEERIKSAGILTKKDQLIIYGGLSLGSIYEDLWVMDLRQGKWEKKEAKGEKPEYLFGHSCTQYGNKMILFGGMNRDCSNQIFELDLENFEWKNWKIVLMKEDIVTQLVLKKKHQKFGFLEDI
;
A
#
# COMPACT_ATOMS: atom_id res chain seq x y z
N MET A 1 -22.44 10.54 -15.63
CA MET A 1 -22.41 10.40 -14.16
C MET A 1 -23.79 9.95 -13.72
N PHE A 2 -24.00 8.66 -13.50
CA PHE A 2 -25.30 8.13 -13.06
C PHE A 2 -25.09 7.12 -11.93
N PHE A 3 -25.00 7.62 -10.71
CA PHE A 3 -25.37 6.83 -9.53
C PHE A 3 -26.65 7.45 -8.98
N ASN A 4 -27.77 7.19 -9.65
CA ASN A 4 -29.09 7.55 -9.14
C ASN A 4 -29.84 6.26 -8.82
N ASN A 5 -29.40 5.57 -7.77
CA ASN A 5 -30.21 4.62 -7.02
C ASN A 5 -29.61 4.38 -5.63
N LYS A 6 -30.42 4.56 -4.58
CA LYS A 6 -30.03 4.54 -3.17
C LYS A 6 -29.89 3.11 -2.63
N GLY A 7 -28.99 2.29 -3.18
CA GLY A 7 -28.79 0.92 -2.69
C GLY A 7 -27.52 0.25 -3.19
N TRP A 8 -27.08 -0.79 -2.47
CA TRP A 8 -26.01 -1.68 -2.92
C TRP A 8 -26.42 -2.35 -4.23
N GLN A 9 -25.53 -2.31 -5.22
CA GLN A 9 -25.74 -2.97 -6.49
C GLN A 9 -24.52 -3.83 -6.81
N LYS A 10 -24.77 -5.07 -7.24
CA LYS A 10 -23.73 -5.88 -7.88
C LYS A 10 -23.46 -5.27 -9.25
N ILE A 11 -22.24 -4.81 -9.48
CA ILE A 11 -21.80 -4.40 -10.82
C ILE A 11 -21.72 -5.69 -11.64
N LYS A 12 -22.56 -5.81 -12.67
CA LYS A 12 -22.52 -6.91 -13.64
C LYS A 12 -21.60 -6.48 -14.79
N GLN A 13 -20.67 -7.34 -15.17
CA GLN A 13 -19.97 -7.19 -16.45
C GLN A 13 -20.96 -7.50 -17.57
N GLU A 14 -20.98 -6.69 -18.64
CA GLU A 14 -21.81 -6.95 -19.80
C GLU A 14 -21.26 -8.16 -20.57
N GLU A 15 -21.98 -9.27 -20.56
CA GLU A 15 -21.71 -10.47 -21.35
C GLU A 15 -22.08 -10.19 -22.82
N ASN A 16 -21.22 -9.50 -23.56
CA ASN A 16 -21.33 -9.50 -25.02
C ASN A 16 -20.80 -10.82 -25.57
N GLU A 17 -21.56 -11.47 -26.45
CA GLU A 17 -21.42 -12.85 -26.97
C GLU A 17 -20.17 -13.13 -27.83
N THR A 18 -19.03 -12.56 -27.48
CA THR A 18 -17.72 -13.02 -27.93
C THR A 18 -16.91 -13.28 -26.67
N ILE A 19 -16.81 -14.55 -26.27
CA ILE A 19 -16.08 -15.00 -25.08
C ILE A 19 -14.59 -14.68 -25.29
N ILE A 20 -14.20 -13.46 -24.96
CA ILE A 20 -12.84 -13.13 -24.60
C ILE A 20 -12.84 -13.36 -23.09
N GLU A 21 -12.10 -14.36 -22.60
CA GLU A 21 -11.88 -14.54 -21.17
C GLU A 21 -11.33 -13.21 -20.61
N LEU A 22 -12.19 -12.45 -19.93
CA LEU A 22 -11.78 -11.21 -19.27
C LEU A 22 -10.99 -11.63 -18.04
N GLU A 23 -9.70 -11.33 -18.02
CA GLU A 23 -8.86 -11.58 -16.85
C GLU A 23 -9.39 -10.78 -15.65
N GLU A 24 -9.67 -11.47 -14.55
CA GLU A 24 -10.11 -10.87 -13.29
C GLU A 24 -9.31 -11.45 -12.11
N PRO A 25 -9.17 -10.72 -10.99
CA PRO A 25 -8.51 -11.24 -9.81
C PRO A 25 -9.28 -12.44 -9.26
N GLU A 26 -8.54 -13.47 -8.86
CA GLU A 26 -9.08 -14.62 -8.13
C GLU A 26 -9.78 -14.19 -6.85
N GLU A 27 -10.76 -14.99 -6.41
CA GLU A 27 -11.45 -14.78 -5.15
C GLU A 27 -10.46 -14.67 -3.98
N ARG A 28 -10.57 -13.57 -3.21
CA ARG A 28 -9.61 -13.22 -2.17
C ARG A 28 -10.25 -12.40 -1.06
N ILE A 29 -9.71 -12.57 0.15
CA ILE A 29 -10.05 -11.77 1.33
C ILE A 29 -8.83 -10.98 1.80
N LYS A 30 -9.04 -9.95 2.62
CA LYS A 30 -7.97 -9.14 3.23
C LYS A 30 -6.99 -8.54 2.21
N SER A 31 -7.41 -8.42 0.95
CA SER A 31 -6.80 -7.46 0.02
C SER A 31 -7.14 -6.04 0.48
N ALA A 32 -6.33 -5.08 0.09
CA ALA A 32 -6.64 -3.67 0.28
C ALA A 32 -6.46 -2.94 -1.04
N GLY A 33 -7.16 -1.80 -1.16
CA GLY A 33 -7.20 -1.07 -2.41
C GLY A 33 -7.58 0.39 -2.21
N ILE A 34 -7.44 1.16 -3.29
CA ILE A 34 -7.80 2.57 -3.36
C ILE A 34 -8.71 2.82 -4.56
N LEU A 35 -9.52 3.86 -4.45
CA LEU A 35 -10.24 4.44 -5.58
C LEU A 35 -9.51 5.71 -6.01
N THR A 36 -9.02 5.76 -7.24
CA THR A 36 -8.29 6.94 -7.75
C THR A 36 -9.25 7.99 -8.33
N LYS A 37 -8.74 9.22 -8.49
CA LYS A 37 -9.45 10.31 -9.20
C LYS A 37 -9.69 10.01 -10.69
N LYS A 38 -9.09 8.96 -11.26
CA LYS A 38 -9.24 8.54 -12.66
C LYS A 38 -10.34 7.48 -12.83
N ASP A 39 -11.22 7.30 -11.83
CA ASP A 39 -12.25 6.26 -11.79
C ASP A 39 -11.66 4.84 -11.89
N GLN A 40 -10.52 4.61 -11.24
CA GLN A 40 -9.87 3.31 -11.20
C GLN A 40 -9.90 2.74 -9.79
N LEU A 41 -10.43 1.52 -9.63
CA LEU A 41 -10.26 0.74 -8.41
C LEU A 41 -8.97 -0.07 -8.54
N ILE A 42 -8.02 0.17 -7.63
CA ILE A 42 -6.76 -0.54 -7.59
C ILE A 42 -6.74 -1.41 -6.34
N ILE A 43 -6.46 -2.70 -6.50
CA ILE A 43 -6.33 -3.65 -5.38
C ILE A 43 -4.96 -4.33 -5.43
N TYR A 44 -4.41 -4.63 -4.26
CA TYR A 44 -3.15 -5.33 -4.14
C TYR A 44 -3.25 -6.50 -3.15
N GLY A 45 -2.64 -7.62 -3.52
CA GLY A 45 -2.48 -8.80 -2.67
C GLY A 45 -3.80 -9.40 -2.20
N GLY A 46 -3.79 -9.95 -0.98
CA GLY A 46 -4.91 -10.69 -0.38
C GLY A 46 -4.59 -12.16 -0.15
N LEU A 47 -5.56 -12.89 0.38
CA LEU A 47 -5.45 -14.28 0.77
C LEU A 47 -6.68 -15.05 0.26
N SER A 48 -6.45 -16.22 -0.30
CA SER A 48 -7.47 -17.25 -0.53
C SER A 48 -7.10 -18.54 0.21
N LEU A 49 -7.92 -19.57 0.06
CA LEU A 49 -7.61 -20.88 0.63
C LEU A 49 -6.36 -21.46 -0.09
N GLY A 50 -5.21 -21.39 0.58
CA GLY A 50 -3.96 -21.98 0.12
C GLY A 50 -3.06 -21.06 -0.69
N SER A 51 -3.46 -19.82 -0.97
CA SER A 51 -2.62 -18.85 -1.70
C SER A 51 -2.67 -17.46 -1.05
N ILE A 52 -1.50 -16.83 -0.93
CA ILE A 52 -1.38 -15.40 -0.67
C ILE A 52 -0.99 -14.75 -2.00
N TYR A 53 -1.62 -13.64 -2.34
CA TYR A 53 -1.39 -12.94 -3.59
C TYR A 53 -0.42 -11.76 -3.39
N GLU A 54 0.27 -11.42 -4.47
CA GLU A 54 1.22 -10.31 -4.57
C GLU A 54 1.13 -9.55 -5.90
N ASP A 55 -0.03 -9.69 -6.54
CA ASP A 55 -0.41 -9.07 -7.78
C ASP A 55 -1.11 -7.73 -7.55
N LEU A 56 -1.05 -6.90 -8.58
CA LEU A 56 -1.70 -5.60 -8.65
C LEU A 56 -2.77 -5.65 -9.73
N TRP A 57 -4.01 -5.32 -9.36
CA TRP A 57 -5.13 -5.30 -10.27
C TRP A 57 -5.76 -3.91 -10.33
N VAL A 58 -6.14 -3.50 -11.53
CA VAL A 58 -6.79 -2.23 -11.78
C VAL A 58 -8.10 -2.47 -12.52
N MET A 59 -9.21 -2.00 -11.97
CA MET A 59 -10.49 -1.95 -12.67
C MET A 59 -10.77 -0.53 -13.16
N ASP A 60 -10.97 -0.38 -14.47
CA ASP A 60 -11.59 0.82 -15.02
C ASP A 60 -13.09 0.77 -14.70
N LEU A 61 -13.56 1.64 -13.79
CA LEU A 61 -14.95 1.66 -13.36
C LEU A 61 -15.92 2.15 -14.44
N ARG A 62 -15.44 2.82 -15.47
CA ARG A 62 -16.27 3.27 -16.60
C ARG A 62 -16.58 2.11 -17.54
N GLN A 63 -15.63 1.18 -17.65
CA GLN A 63 -15.74 0.02 -18.54
C GLN A 63 -16.10 -1.27 -17.81
N GLY A 64 -15.94 -1.33 -16.48
CA GLY A 64 -16.11 -2.54 -15.69
C GLY A 64 -15.07 -3.62 -16.00
N LYS A 65 -13.88 -3.24 -16.50
CA LYS A 65 -12.84 -4.16 -16.95
C LYS A 65 -11.65 -4.17 -16.00
N TRP A 66 -11.24 -5.36 -15.60
CA TRP A 66 -10.01 -5.61 -14.86
C TRP A 66 -8.81 -5.70 -15.80
N GLU A 67 -7.66 -5.30 -15.28
CA GLU A 67 -6.35 -5.47 -15.90
C GLU A 67 -5.36 -5.81 -14.80
N LYS A 68 -4.59 -6.89 -14.99
CA LYS A 68 -3.44 -7.19 -14.16
C LYS A 68 -2.29 -6.27 -14.55
N LYS A 69 -1.79 -5.47 -13.60
CA LYS A 69 -0.70 -4.53 -13.83
C LYS A 69 0.63 -5.11 -13.36
N GLU A 70 1.57 -5.19 -14.29
CA GLU A 70 2.98 -5.42 -13.96
C GLU A 70 3.61 -4.11 -13.44
N ALA A 71 4.07 -4.14 -12.20
CA ALA A 71 4.72 -3.01 -11.55
C ALA A 71 6.16 -3.39 -11.17
N LYS A 72 7.11 -2.49 -11.49
CA LYS A 72 8.54 -2.72 -11.25
C LYS A 72 8.95 -2.23 -9.86
N GLY A 73 10.21 -2.44 -9.47
CA GLY A 73 10.77 -1.88 -8.23
C GLY A 73 10.65 -2.82 -7.01
N GLU A 74 10.75 -2.24 -5.82
CA GLU A 74 10.76 -2.97 -4.54
C GLU A 74 9.34 -3.25 -4.04
N LYS A 75 8.63 -4.20 -4.68
CA LYS A 75 7.27 -4.60 -4.28
C LYS A 75 7.27 -5.46 -3.01
N PRO A 76 6.19 -5.44 -2.20
CA PRO A 76 6.02 -6.42 -1.13
C PRO A 76 5.86 -7.84 -1.71
N GLU A 77 6.42 -8.83 -1.04
CA GLU A 77 6.23 -10.24 -1.38
C GLU A 77 5.06 -10.81 -0.57
N TYR A 78 4.07 -11.37 -1.26
CA TYR A 78 2.88 -12.05 -0.71
C TYR A 78 2.24 -11.31 0.48
N LEU A 79 1.27 -10.43 0.26
CA LEU A 79 0.79 -9.55 1.33
C LEU A 79 -0.73 -9.59 1.51
N PHE A 80 -1.20 -9.80 2.74
CA PHE A 80 -2.62 -9.70 3.10
C PHE A 80 -2.83 -9.01 4.45
N GLY A 81 -4.03 -8.48 4.68
CA GLY A 81 -4.40 -7.79 5.92
C GLY A 81 -3.66 -6.47 6.14
N HIS A 82 -3.08 -5.90 5.08
CA HIS A 82 -2.39 -4.62 5.11
C HIS A 82 -3.40 -3.47 5.02
N SER A 83 -2.97 -2.30 5.46
CA SER A 83 -3.71 -1.06 5.22
C SER A 83 -3.24 -0.42 3.90
N CYS A 84 -4.14 0.28 3.23
CA CYS A 84 -3.86 0.94 1.96
C CYS A 84 -4.51 2.32 1.93
N THR A 85 -3.79 3.34 1.46
CA THR A 85 -4.33 4.69 1.26
C THR A 85 -3.69 5.38 0.06
N GLN A 86 -4.38 6.37 -0.50
CA GLN A 86 -3.85 7.20 -1.58
C GLN A 86 -3.29 8.51 -1.03
N TYR A 87 -2.08 8.88 -1.45
CA TYR A 87 -1.50 10.21 -1.21
C TYR A 87 -0.99 10.81 -2.52
N GLY A 88 -1.70 11.81 -3.05
CA GLY A 88 -1.39 12.37 -4.37
C GLY A 88 -1.48 11.31 -5.48
N ASN A 89 -0.42 11.14 -6.25
CA ASN A 89 -0.32 10.12 -7.30
C ASN A 89 0.32 8.81 -6.80
N LYS A 90 0.21 8.53 -5.50
CA LYS A 90 0.85 7.38 -4.86
C LYS A 90 -0.16 6.54 -4.10
N MET A 91 0.01 5.23 -4.15
CA MET A 91 -0.65 4.27 -3.28
C MET A 91 0.33 3.85 -2.20
N ILE A 92 -0.05 4.02 -0.94
CA ILE A 92 0.78 3.71 0.22
C ILE A 92 0.20 2.48 0.91
N LEU A 93 1.02 1.44 1.04
CA LEU A 93 0.73 0.26 1.84
C LEU A 93 1.48 0.32 3.16
N PHE A 94 0.82 -0.04 4.25
CA PHE A 94 1.47 -0.19 5.55
C PHE A 94 1.07 -1.50 6.22
N GLY A 95 2.10 -2.19 6.70
CA GLY A 95 2.00 -3.41 7.49
C GLY A 95 1.44 -4.58 6.70
N GLY A 96 0.55 -5.35 7.35
CA GLY A 96 0.04 -6.61 6.81
C GLY A 96 0.84 -7.81 7.29
N MET A 97 0.51 -8.97 6.73
CA MET A 97 1.09 -10.24 7.12
C MET A 97 1.45 -11.07 5.89
N ASN A 98 2.55 -11.79 6.00
CA ASN A 98 2.90 -12.89 5.10
C ASN A 98 3.17 -14.16 5.92
N ARG A 99 4.44 -14.50 6.17
CA ARG A 99 4.92 -15.39 7.23
C ARG A 99 4.81 -14.73 8.60
N ASP A 100 5.12 -13.44 8.69
CA ASP A 100 5.10 -12.64 9.92
C ASP A 100 4.36 -11.31 9.71
N CYS A 101 3.99 -10.65 10.81
CA CYS A 101 3.45 -9.28 10.78
C CYS A 101 4.55 -8.29 10.37
N SER A 102 4.22 -7.39 9.44
CA SER A 102 5.12 -6.35 8.95
C SER A 102 4.77 -4.97 9.52
N ASN A 103 5.79 -4.12 9.66
CA ASN A 103 5.68 -2.68 9.89
C ASN A 103 6.26 -1.87 8.71
N GLN A 104 6.53 -2.52 7.58
CA GLN A 104 7.10 -1.87 6.39
C GLN A 104 6.08 -0.97 5.72
N ILE A 105 6.59 0.06 5.04
CA ILE A 105 5.82 0.97 4.21
C ILE A 105 6.26 0.76 2.76
N PHE A 106 5.30 0.50 1.88
CA PHE A 106 5.53 0.43 0.44
C PHE A 106 4.77 1.56 -0.25
N GLU A 107 5.40 2.18 -1.23
CA GLU A 107 4.84 3.21 -2.09
C GLU A 107 4.80 2.68 -3.52
N LEU A 108 3.65 2.73 -4.16
CA LEU A 108 3.49 2.56 -5.60
C LEU A 108 3.17 3.90 -6.24
N ASP A 109 3.99 4.31 -7.20
CA ASP A 109 3.67 5.43 -8.07
C ASP A 109 2.63 5.02 -9.14
N LEU A 110 1.52 5.76 -9.22
CA LEU A 110 0.36 5.43 -10.04
C LEU A 110 0.46 5.94 -11.49
N GLU A 111 1.53 6.67 -11.85
CA GLU A 111 1.81 7.08 -13.23
C GLU A 111 2.69 6.06 -13.94
N ASN A 112 3.78 5.63 -13.29
CA ASN A 112 4.76 4.74 -13.92
C ASN A 112 4.71 3.28 -13.41
N PHE A 113 3.86 2.98 -12.42
CA PHE A 113 3.74 1.67 -11.78
C PHE A 113 5.08 1.15 -11.25
N GLU A 114 5.73 1.95 -10.41
CA GLU A 114 6.99 1.63 -9.77
C GLU A 114 6.86 1.61 -8.24
N TRP A 115 7.31 0.52 -7.63
CA TRP A 115 7.32 0.28 -6.19
C TRP A 115 8.60 0.78 -5.52
N LYS A 116 8.44 1.34 -4.32
CA LYS A 116 9.52 1.70 -3.40
C LYS A 116 9.22 1.17 -2.01
N ASN A 117 10.21 0.52 -1.39
CA ASN A 117 10.15 0.15 0.03
C ASN A 117 10.82 1.25 0.86
N TRP A 118 10.05 1.88 1.74
CA TRP A 118 10.55 2.91 2.63
C TRP A 118 11.30 2.25 3.79
N LYS A 119 12.63 2.34 3.74
CA LYS A 119 13.49 1.90 4.84
C LYS A 119 13.54 3.02 5.88
N ILE A 120 12.89 2.80 7.02
CA ILE A 120 13.06 3.69 8.17
C ILE A 120 14.49 3.47 8.68
N VAL A 121 15.40 4.35 8.27
CA VAL A 121 16.71 4.44 8.89
C VAL A 121 16.52 5.15 10.21
N LEU A 122 16.51 4.40 11.31
CA LEU A 122 16.76 4.98 12.62
C LEU A 122 18.16 5.60 12.53
N MET A 123 18.22 6.92 12.40
CA MET A 123 19.48 7.62 12.63
C MET A 123 19.89 7.25 14.06
N LYS A 124 20.94 6.44 14.18
CA LYS A 124 21.56 6.14 15.47
C LYS A 124 22.04 7.47 16.02
N GLU A 125 21.32 7.97 17.01
CA GLU A 125 21.65 9.12 17.86
C GLU A 125 21.95 10.42 17.11
N ASP A 126 20.92 11.24 16.92
CA ASP A 126 21.06 12.63 16.50
C ASP A 126 22.13 13.36 17.33
N ILE A 127 23.01 14.07 16.63
CA ILE A 127 24.03 15.00 17.17
C ILE A 127 23.41 15.96 18.22
N VAL A 128 22.11 16.25 18.11
CA VAL A 128 21.33 17.05 19.06
C VAL A 128 21.30 16.40 20.45
N THR A 129 21.11 15.08 20.56
CA THR A 129 21.12 14.35 21.84
C THR A 129 22.50 14.41 22.49
N GLN A 130 23.56 14.25 21.69
CA GLN A 130 24.95 14.39 22.15
C GLN A 130 25.26 15.82 22.63
N LEU A 131 24.74 16.87 21.96
CA LEU A 131 24.92 18.27 22.38
C LEU A 131 24.15 18.61 23.66
N VAL A 132 22.94 18.06 23.85
CA VAL A 132 22.14 18.23 25.07
C VAL A 132 22.79 17.52 26.26
N LEU A 133 23.34 16.32 26.06
CA LEU A 133 24.07 15.59 27.10
C LEU A 133 25.41 16.25 27.46
N LYS A 134 26.18 16.73 26.46
CA LYS A 134 27.42 17.48 26.69
C LYS A 134 27.18 18.79 27.46
N LYS A 135 26.10 19.53 27.15
CA LYS A 135 25.72 20.73 27.90
C LYS A 135 25.28 20.43 29.34
N LYS A 136 24.69 19.26 29.61
CA LYS A 136 24.36 18.83 30.98
C LYS A 136 25.62 18.49 31.79
N HIS A 137 26.59 17.79 31.22
CA HIS A 137 27.83 17.47 31.95
C HIS A 137 28.71 18.70 32.22
N GLN A 138 28.72 19.68 31.32
CA GLN A 138 29.50 20.92 31.51
C GLN A 138 28.91 21.87 32.57
N LYS A 139 27.59 21.79 32.84
CA LYS A 139 26.92 22.59 33.88
C LYS A 139 27.01 22.01 35.29
N PHE A 140 27.39 20.74 35.45
CA PHE A 140 27.45 20.05 36.74
C PHE A 140 28.88 19.87 37.29
N GLY A 141 29.91 20.44 36.64
CA GLY A 141 31.33 20.27 37.00
C GLY A 141 31.96 21.36 37.88
N PHE A 142 31.19 22.15 38.64
CA PHE A 142 31.75 23.20 39.51
C PHE A 142 31.04 23.27 40.87
N LEU A 143 31.02 22.19 41.65
CA LEU A 143 30.56 22.25 43.05
C LEU A 143 31.17 21.13 43.94
N GLU A 144 32.45 20.78 43.82
CA GLU A 144 33.14 20.02 44.87
C GLU A 144 34.61 20.44 44.93
N ASP A 145 34.90 21.50 45.71
CA ASP A 145 36.21 21.81 46.29
C ASP A 145 36.00 22.85 47.42
N ILE A 146 35.56 22.39 48.60
CA ILE A 146 35.78 23.01 49.92
C ILE A 146 36.08 21.88 50.91
#